data_AF-A0A7S2TKR5-F1
#
_entry.id   AF-A0A7S2TKR5-F1
#
_cell.length_a   1.000
_cell.length_b   1.000
_cell.length_c   1.000
_cell.angle_alpha   90.00
_cell.angle_beta   90.00
_cell.angle_gamma   90.00
#
_symmetry.space_group_name_H-M   'P 1'
#
loop_
_entity.id
_entity.type
_entity.pdbx_description
1 polymer ?
#
loop_
_entity_poly.entity_id
_entity_poly.type
_entity_poly.pdbx_seq_one_letter_code
_entity_poly.pdbx_strand_id
1 'polypeptide(L)'
;GGGGVTKKRRSSRGGVDRKDHDTSTWCPSCMPVLHYKQSLTKDLATVDQDMPRTFADHHFFQKTETQKGMRYVLKLFVLYRPDIGYTQGMSYLAGQLIWTIKDRRQAFVCFANLLCSNRLFQALFTHKDILNERVRARVDLLKLLLANNAAALYRHLGAVGFLDAGFMELFMKWVITLFGSVVGPGETWSAIWDSFLIYGEIAVYKTAVAVLRMLSLPLRNTHDSMQCQAV
;
A
#
# COMPACT_ATOMS: atom_id res chain seq x y z
N GLY A 1 68.52 -25.64 6.90
CA GLY A 1 68.41 -26.96 7.53
C GLY A 1 67.49 -26.85 8.73
N GLY A 2 66.62 -27.86 8.92
CA GLY A 2 65.81 -28.14 10.12
C GLY A 2 64.73 -27.10 10.43
N GLY A 3 63.48 -27.42 10.75
CA GLY A 3 62.86 -28.64 11.25
C GLY A 3 61.68 -28.18 12.12
N GLY A 4 60.46 -28.66 11.83
CA GLY A 4 59.27 -28.24 12.56
C GLY A 4 59.16 -28.87 13.96
N VAL A 5 58.43 -28.20 14.86
CA VAL A 5 57.77 -28.83 16.02
C VAL A 5 56.41 -28.20 16.24
N THR A 6 55.38 -29.03 16.08
CA THR A 6 53.98 -28.81 16.49
C THR A 6 53.77 -28.88 18.00
N LYS A 7 52.87 -28.06 18.56
CA LYS A 7 52.19 -28.35 19.84
C LYS A 7 50.70 -27.97 19.79
N LYS A 8 49.84 -29.01 19.81
CA LYS A 8 48.42 -29.00 20.27
C LYS A 8 48.39 -28.50 21.75
N ARG A 9 47.35 -27.91 22.37
CA ARG A 9 45.89 -28.10 22.30
C ARG A 9 45.18 -27.08 23.25
N ARG A 10 43.86 -26.91 23.05
CA ARG A 10 42.75 -26.52 23.97
C ARG A 10 42.35 -25.03 24.16
N SER A 11 41.31 -24.65 23.40
CA SER A 11 39.94 -24.35 23.88
C SER A 11 39.77 -23.66 25.25
N SER A 12 39.28 -22.41 25.24
CA SER A 12 38.13 -22.02 26.07
C SER A 12 37.33 -20.91 25.37
N ARG A 13 36.01 -21.10 25.39
CA ARG A 13 34.99 -20.27 24.76
C ARG A 13 34.69 -19.06 25.66
N GLY A 14 34.51 -17.90 25.04
CA GLY A 14 33.89 -16.72 25.66
C GLY A 14 33.17 -15.92 24.57
N GLY A 15 31.88 -16.20 24.38
CA GLY A 15 30.99 -15.49 23.46
C GLY A 15 30.65 -14.09 23.98
N VAL A 16 30.67 -13.08 23.12
CA VAL A 16 29.56 -12.52 22.31
C VAL A 16 28.92 -11.33 23.04
N ASP A 17 29.02 -10.14 22.44
CA ASP A 17 27.83 -9.37 22.04
C ASP A 17 28.26 -8.15 21.21
N ARG A 18 28.35 -8.33 19.89
CA ARG A 18 28.15 -7.23 18.94
C ARG A 18 26.70 -7.31 18.51
N LYS A 19 25.92 -6.29 18.90
CA LYS A 19 24.56 -6.07 18.39
C LYS A 19 24.68 -5.66 16.92
N ASP A 20 24.65 -6.65 16.04
CA ASP A 20 24.44 -6.41 14.62
C ASP A 20 22.96 -6.08 14.43
N HIS A 21 22.68 -4.83 14.06
CA HIS A 21 21.39 -4.42 13.52
C HIS A 21 21.18 -5.16 12.19
N ASP A 22 20.35 -6.18 12.22
CA ASP A 22 19.96 -6.97 11.05
C ASP A 22 19.07 -6.13 10.12
N THR A 23 19.70 -5.36 9.23
CA THR A 23 19.06 -4.91 8.00
C THR A 23 19.03 -6.07 7.01
N SER A 24 18.17 -7.05 7.26
CA SER A 24 18.00 -8.20 6.37
C SER A 24 17.41 -7.73 5.03
N THR A 25 18.30 -7.63 4.05
CA THR A 25 17.98 -7.70 2.63
C THR A 25 17.18 -8.98 2.37
N TRP A 26 15.93 -8.82 1.96
CA TRP A 26 14.97 -9.89 1.69
C TRP A 26 15.54 -10.87 0.65
N CYS A 27 15.73 -12.14 1.02
CA CYS A 27 16.28 -13.16 0.15
C CYS A 27 15.22 -14.24 -0.14
N PRO A 28 14.75 -14.40 -1.39
CA PRO A 28 13.75 -15.41 -1.75
C PRO A 28 14.17 -16.84 -1.41
N SER A 29 15.47 -17.15 -1.34
CA SER A 29 15.97 -18.48 -0.98
C SER A 29 15.95 -18.78 0.52
N CYS A 30 15.69 -17.78 1.37
CA CYS A 30 15.67 -17.94 2.83
C CYS A 30 14.26 -18.21 3.38
N MET A 31 13.21 -18.09 2.56
CA MET A 31 11.86 -18.44 2.99
C MET A 31 11.66 -19.96 2.82
N PRO A 32 11.15 -20.68 3.83
CA PRO A 32 10.82 -22.09 3.66
C PRO A 32 9.81 -22.24 2.52
N VAL A 33 10.06 -23.18 1.60
CA VAL A 33 9.26 -23.41 0.38
C VAL A 33 7.75 -23.54 0.68
N LEU A 34 7.40 -24.10 1.83
CA LEU A 34 6.00 -24.23 2.29
C LEU A 34 5.36 -22.88 2.61
N HIS A 35 6.05 -22.00 3.34
CA HIS A 35 5.56 -20.66 3.65
C HIS A 35 5.37 -19.83 2.37
N TYR A 36 6.30 -19.96 1.42
CA TYR A 36 6.18 -19.33 0.10
C TYR A 36 4.92 -19.80 -0.65
N LYS A 37 4.72 -21.13 -0.76
CA LYS A 37 3.54 -21.70 -1.44
C LYS A 37 2.23 -21.28 -0.79
N GLN A 38 2.17 -21.26 0.54
CA GLN A 38 0.99 -20.83 1.29
C GLN A 38 0.69 -19.34 1.08
N SER A 39 1.69 -18.45 1.18
CA SER A 39 1.52 -17.02 0.94
C SER A 39 1.06 -16.74 -0.49
N LEU A 40 1.68 -17.39 -1.47
CA LEU A 40 1.31 -17.26 -2.88
C LEU A 40 -0.15 -17.69 -3.12
N THR A 41 -0.56 -18.82 -2.55
CA THR A 41 -1.93 -19.34 -2.71
C THR A 41 -2.95 -18.38 -2.09
N LYS A 42 -2.64 -17.84 -0.90
CA LYS A 42 -3.46 -16.85 -0.23
C LYS A 42 -3.64 -15.60 -1.08
N ASP A 43 -2.54 -15.01 -1.57
CA ASP A 43 -2.58 -13.77 -2.34
C ASP A 43 -3.37 -13.93 -3.65
N LEU A 44 -3.18 -15.05 -4.37
CA LEU A 44 -3.93 -15.35 -5.58
C LEU A 44 -5.44 -15.51 -5.30
N ALA A 45 -5.82 -16.12 -4.17
CA ALA A 45 -7.21 -16.23 -3.75
C ALA A 45 -7.79 -14.86 -3.37
N THR A 46 -7.04 -14.02 -2.66
CA THR A 46 -7.47 -12.66 -2.30
C THR A 46 -7.67 -11.78 -3.54
N VAL A 47 -6.85 -11.94 -4.59
CA VAL A 47 -7.09 -11.29 -5.90
C VAL A 47 -8.49 -11.65 -6.41
N ASP A 48 -8.83 -12.94 -6.46
CA ASP A 48 -10.13 -13.38 -6.98
C ASP A 48 -11.31 -12.89 -6.12
N GLN A 49 -11.12 -12.72 -4.80
CA GLN A 49 -12.12 -12.15 -3.87
C GLN A 49 -12.33 -10.64 -4.05
N ASP A 50 -11.28 -9.89 -4.41
CA ASP A 50 -11.36 -8.45 -4.65
C ASP A 50 -11.99 -8.11 -5.99
N MET A 51 -11.86 -8.99 -6.98
CA MET A 51 -12.32 -8.73 -8.34
C MET A 51 -13.80 -8.33 -8.46
N PRO A 52 -14.78 -9.06 -7.87
CA PRO A 52 -16.18 -8.67 -7.98
C PRO A 52 -16.53 -7.39 -7.21
N ARG A 53 -15.71 -7.00 -6.22
CA ARG A 53 -15.92 -5.81 -5.38
C ARG A 53 -15.34 -4.54 -5.97
N THR A 54 -14.43 -4.66 -6.92
CA THR A 54 -13.71 -3.52 -7.51
C THR A 54 -14.55 -2.91 -8.63
N PHE A 55 -15.08 -1.71 -8.38
CA PHE A 55 -15.98 -1.02 -9.31
C PHE A 55 -17.18 -1.87 -9.76
N ALA A 56 -17.82 -2.53 -8.78
CA ALA A 56 -18.91 -3.48 -9.01
C ALA A 56 -20.02 -2.90 -9.90
N ASP A 57 -20.39 -1.63 -9.70
CA ASP A 57 -21.52 -1.02 -10.40
C ASP A 57 -21.17 -0.48 -11.80
N HIS A 58 -19.89 -0.53 -12.19
CA HIS A 58 -19.44 0.10 -13.42
C HIS A 58 -19.34 -0.89 -14.59
N HIS A 59 -20.14 -0.68 -15.64
CA HIS A 59 -20.30 -1.59 -16.78
C HIS A 59 -18.97 -2.05 -17.43
N PHE A 60 -18.00 -1.14 -17.62
CA PHE A 60 -16.69 -1.49 -18.17
C PHE A 60 -15.97 -2.59 -17.35
N PHE A 61 -16.07 -2.54 -16.02
CA PHE A 61 -15.40 -3.46 -15.12
C PHE A 61 -16.15 -4.79 -14.97
N GLN A 62 -17.42 -4.86 -15.38
CA GLN A 62 -18.17 -6.12 -15.43
C GLN A 62 -17.89 -6.95 -16.69
N LYS A 63 -17.22 -6.37 -17.69
CA LYS A 63 -16.86 -7.10 -18.92
C LYS A 63 -15.83 -8.19 -18.63
N THR A 64 -16.07 -9.38 -19.16
CA THR A 64 -15.18 -10.56 -19.03
C THR A 64 -13.74 -10.24 -19.41
N GLU A 65 -13.51 -9.51 -20.50
CA GLU A 65 -12.15 -9.19 -20.95
C GLU A 65 -11.43 -8.20 -20.02
N THR A 66 -12.14 -7.21 -19.47
CA THR A 66 -11.60 -6.31 -18.44
C THR A 66 -11.21 -7.10 -17.19
N GLN A 67 -12.11 -7.97 -16.73
CA GLN A 67 -11.91 -8.85 -15.58
C GLN A 67 -10.73 -9.82 -15.76
N LYS A 68 -10.54 -10.35 -16.98
CA LYS A 68 -9.36 -11.15 -17.35
C LYS A 68 -8.08 -10.30 -17.37
N GLY A 69 -8.14 -9.09 -17.91
CA GLY A 69 -7.02 -8.15 -17.96
C GLY A 69 -6.52 -7.77 -16.56
N MET A 70 -7.44 -7.43 -15.66
CA MET A 70 -7.11 -7.11 -14.26
C MET A 70 -6.51 -8.31 -13.53
N ARG A 71 -7.13 -9.50 -13.63
CA ARG A 71 -6.57 -10.74 -13.06
C ARG A 71 -5.19 -11.05 -13.61
N TYR A 72 -4.96 -10.85 -14.91
CA TYR A 72 -3.65 -11.05 -15.52
C TYR A 72 -2.60 -10.16 -14.87
N VAL A 73 -2.84 -8.85 -14.77
CA VAL A 73 -1.91 -7.90 -14.16
C VAL A 73 -1.61 -8.27 -12.70
N LEU A 74 -2.65 -8.50 -11.91
CA LEU A 74 -2.52 -8.75 -10.48
C LEU A 74 -1.83 -10.09 -10.18
N LYS A 75 -2.29 -11.18 -10.80
CA LYS A 75 -1.71 -12.52 -10.57
C LYS A 75 -0.27 -12.60 -11.08
N LEU A 76 0.03 -11.97 -12.22
CA LEU A 76 1.40 -11.90 -12.72
C LEU A 76 2.30 -11.08 -11.78
N PHE A 77 1.79 -9.99 -11.19
CA PHE A 77 2.55 -9.22 -10.20
C PHE A 77 2.85 -10.03 -8.94
N VAL A 78 1.89 -10.80 -8.42
CA VAL A 78 2.13 -11.69 -7.26
C VAL A 78 3.25 -12.70 -7.56
N LEU A 79 3.30 -13.24 -8.79
CA LEU A 79 4.39 -14.14 -9.21
C LEU A 79 5.73 -13.41 -9.42
N TYR A 80 5.68 -12.17 -9.89
CA TYR A 80 6.87 -11.35 -10.17
C TYR A 80 7.52 -10.78 -8.90
N ARG A 81 6.71 -10.32 -7.94
CA ARG A 81 7.13 -9.74 -6.66
C ARG A 81 6.39 -10.41 -5.49
N PRO A 82 6.67 -11.70 -5.22
CA PRO A 82 6.02 -12.43 -4.13
C PRO A 82 6.36 -11.89 -2.74
N ASP A 83 7.43 -11.10 -2.62
CA ASP A 83 7.79 -10.35 -1.42
C ASP A 83 6.78 -9.27 -1.06
N ILE A 84 6.26 -8.59 -2.08
CA ILE A 84 5.13 -7.67 -1.92
C ILE A 84 3.83 -8.47 -1.86
N GLY A 85 3.62 -9.34 -2.85
CA GLY A 85 2.42 -10.14 -2.99
C GLY A 85 1.20 -9.30 -3.38
N TYR A 86 0.03 -9.63 -2.82
CA TYR A 86 -1.20 -8.88 -3.01
C TYR A 86 -1.69 -8.26 -1.70
N THR A 87 -2.02 -6.97 -1.75
CA THR A 87 -2.73 -6.26 -0.67
C THR A 87 -4.11 -5.88 -1.17
N GLN A 88 -5.13 -6.10 -0.33
CA GLN A 88 -6.51 -5.74 -0.65
C GLN A 88 -6.61 -4.27 -1.07
N GLY A 89 -7.27 -4.02 -2.21
CA GLY A 89 -7.38 -2.69 -2.81
C GLY A 89 -6.41 -2.41 -3.96
N MET A 90 -5.35 -3.22 -4.16
CA MET A 90 -4.48 -3.09 -5.33
C MET A 90 -5.22 -3.34 -6.66
N SER A 91 -6.36 -4.04 -6.62
CA SER A 91 -7.25 -4.21 -7.76
C SER A 91 -7.73 -2.89 -8.37
N TYR A 92 -7.91 -1.84 -7.57
CA TYR A 92 -8.26 -0.52 -8.07
C TYR A 92 -7.13 0.02 -8.96
N LEU A 93 -5.88 -0.13 -8.56
CA LEU A 93 -4.73 0.32 -9.36
C LEU A 93 -4.63 -0.42 -10.69
N ALA A 94 -4.80 -1.75 -10.69
CA ALA A 94 -4.87 -2.53 -11.92
C ALA A 94 -6.08 -2.12 -12.79
N GLY A 95 -7.20 -1.77 -12.15
CA GLY A 95 -8.40 -1.28 -12.81
C GLY A 95 -8.15 -0.02 -13.64
N GLN A 96 -7.49 1.00 -13.06
CA GLN A 96 -7.18 2.23 -13.80
C GLN A 96 -6.25 1.97 -15.00
N LEU A 97 -5.23 1.14 -14.80
CA LEU A 97 -4.27 0.85 -15.85
C LEU A 97 -4.91 0.07 -17.00
N ILE A 98 -5.77 -0.91 -16.71
CA ILE A 98 -6.53 -1.62 -17.74
C ILE A 98 -7.53 -0.70 -18.44
N TRP A 99 -8.21 0.17 -17.69
CA TRP A 99 -9.11 1.16 -18.25
C TRP A 99 -8.42 2.07 -19.28
N THR A 100 -7.22 2.55 -18.94
CA THR A 100 -6.50 3.55 -19.72
C THR A 100 -5.70 2.91 -20.87
N ILE A 101 -4.93 1.86 -20.58
CA ILE A 101 -3.96 1.28 -21.51
C ILE A 101 -4.60 0.20 -22.40
N LYS A 102 -5.61 -0.51 -21.89
CA LYS A 102 -6.33 -1.64 -22.55
C LYS A 102 -5.48 -2.87 -22.86
N ASP A 103 -4.20 -2.73 -23.22
CA ASP A 103 -3.26 -3.85 -23.34
C ASP A 103 -2.76 -4.30 -21.96
N ARG A 104 -3.09 -5.54 -21.58
CA ARG A 104 -2.77 -6.12 -20.27
C ARG A 104 -1.27 -6.29 -19.99
N ARG A 105 -0.41 -6.42 -21.01
CA ARG A 105 1.05 -6.56 -20.81
C ARG A 105 1.67 -5.21 -20.51
N GLN A 106 1.30 -4.18 -21.27
CA GLN A 106 1.71 -2.81 -20.99
C GLN A 106 1.18 -2.33 -19.64
N ALA A 107 -0.08 -2.65 -19.31
CA ALA A 107 -0.65 -2.38 -18.00
C ALA A 107 0.14 -3.08 -16.87
N PHE A 108 0.58 -4.33 -17.08
CA PHE A 108 1.44 -5.02 -16.11
C PHE A 108 2.78 -4.31 -15.91
N VAL A 109 3.45 -3.91 -17.00
CA VAL A 109 4.73 -3.17 -16.90
C VAL A 109 4.53 -1.86 -16.12
N CYS A 110 3.47 -1.11 -16.42
CA CYS A 110 3.14 0.12 -15.70
C CYS A 110 2.84 -0.16 -14.23
N PHE A 111 2.09 -1.20 -13.92
CA PHE A 111 1.75 -1.61 -12.54
C PHE A 111 3.02 -1.99 -11.76
N ALA A 112 3.89 -2.79 -12.36
CA ALA A 112 5.17 -3.17 -11.76
C ALA A 112 6.04 -1.94 -11.49
N ASN A 113 6.18 -1.04 -12.46
CA ASN A 113 6.97 0.18 -12.30
C ASN A 113 6.39 1.11 -11.23
N LEU A 114 5.07 1.28 -11.18
CA LEU A 114 4.36 2.07 -10.19
C LEU A 114 4.70 1.62 -8.77
N LEU A 115 4.62 0.32 -8.50
CA LEU A 115 4.83 -0.22 -7.16
C LEU A 115 6.31 -0.38 -6.80
N CYS A 116 7.14 -0.73 -7.78
CA CYS A 116 8.55 -1.00 -7.56
C CYS A 116 9.43 0.25 -7.58
N SER A 117 8.98 1.35 -8.19
CA SER A 117 9.80 2.57 -8.34
C SER A 117 9.32 3.72 -7.47
N ASN A 118 8.07 3.69 -6.99
CA ASN A 118 7.52 4.76 -6.19
C ASN A 118 7.76 4.53 -4.68
N ARG A 119 8.42 5.48 -4.02
CA ARG A 119 8.77 5.39 -2.58
C ARG A 119 7.55 5.28 -1.65
N LEU A 120 6.41 5.88 -2.02
CA LEU A 120 5.17 5.77 -1.26
C LEU A 120 4.68 4.32 -1.26
N PHE A 121 4.54 3.72 -2.44
CA PHE A 121 4.07 2.34 -2.56
C PHE A 121 5.06 1.32 -2.00
N GLN A 122 6.37 1.54 -2.16
CA GLN A 122 7.37 0.71 -1.47
C GLN A 122 7.20 0.75 0.05
N ALA A 123 7.01 1.94 0.63
CA ALA A 123 6.79 2.09 2.06
C ALA A 123 5.52 1.38 2.55
N LEU A 124 4.46 1.38 1.75
CA LEU A 124 3.17 0.76 2.08
C LEU A 124 3.16 -0.76 1.91
N PHE A 125 3.83 -1.28 0.88
CA PHE A 125 3.65 -2.68 0.46
C PHE A 125 4.85 -3.59 0.72
N THR A 126 6.07 -3.06 0.86
CA THR A 126 7.27 -3.89 1.06
C THR A 126 7.50 -4.22 2.53
N HIS A 127 7.09 -3.33 3.44
CA HIS A 127 7.21 -3.53 4.88
C HIS A 127 5.81 -3.74 5.46
N LYS A 128 5.37 -5.00 5.53
CA LYS A 128 4.04 -5.41 6.04
C LYS A 128 3.86 -5.15 7.54
N ASP A 129 4.89 -4.65 8.23
CA ASP A 129 4.76 -4.20 9.60
C ASP A 129 3.92 -2.91 9.65
N ILE A 130 2.71 -3.07 10.16
CA ILE A 130 1.70 -2.02 10.41
C ILE A 130 2.26 -0.91 11.33
N LEU A 131 3.40 -1.16 11.99
CA LEU A 131 4.15 -0.21 12.80
C LEU A 131 5.23 0.57 12.02
N ASN A 132 5.22 0.52 10.69
CA ASN A 132 6.20 1.23 9.87
C ASN A 132 6.15 2.72 10.18
N GLU A 133 7.18 3.20 10.88
CA GLU A 133 7.37 4.60 11.24
C GLU A 133 7.24 5.52 10.02
N ARG A 134 7.60 5.02 8.82
CA ARG A 134 7.45 5.74 7.56
C ARG A 134 6.00 5.95 7.15
N VAL A 135 5.09 5.05 7.49
CA VAL A 135 3.65 5.22 7.22
C VAL A 135 3.05 6.14 8.28
N ARG A 136 3.41 5.97 9.55
CA ARG A 136 2.97 6.87 10.63
C ARG A 136 3.36 8.33 10.36
N ALA A 137 4.61 8.58 9.98
CA ALA A 137 5.08 9.92 9.65
C ALA A 137 4.28 10.57 8.51
N ARG A 138 3.78 9.77 7.55
CA ARG A 138 2.92 10.25 6.46
C ARG A 138 1.51 10.58 6.93
N VAL A 139 0.96 9.75 7.82
CA VAL A 139 -0.33 10.03 8.46
C VAL A 139 -0.24 11.29 9.31
N ASP A 140 0.84 11.46 10.07
CA ASP A 140 1.07 12.66 10.89
C ASP A 140 1.27 13.91 10.01
N LEU A 141 1.94 13.77 8.86
CA LEU A 141 2.00 14.85 7.86
C LEU A 141 0.62 15.22 7.35
N LEU A 142 -0.25 14.25 7.04
CA LEU A 142 -1.62 14.55 6.62
C LEU A 142 -2.42 15.24 7.75
N LYS A 143 -2.27 14.79 9.01
CA LYS A 143 -2.87 15.44 10.18
C LYS A 143 -2.44 16.90 10.29
N LEU A 144 -1.14 17.18 10.14
CA LEU A 144 -0.58 18.53 10.16
C LEU A 144 -1.13 19.41 9.03
N LEU A 145 -1.18 18.87 7.81
CA LEU A 145 -1.73 19.58 6.65
C LEU A 145 -3.22 19.88 6.84
N LEU A 146 -3.99 18.96 7.42
CA LEU A 146 -5.39 19.18 7.74
C LEU A 146 -5.57 20.26 8.81
N ALA A 147 -4.75 20.25 9.86
CA ALA A 147 -4.77 21.29 10.89
C ALA A 147 -4.53 22.68 10.29
N ASN A 148 -3.57 22.80 9.38
CA ASN A 148 -3.22 24.07 8.73
C ASN A 148 -4.28 24.55 7.72
N ASN A 149 -4.94 23.63 7.01
CA ASN A 149 -5.87 23.97 5.94
C ASN A 149 -7.35 23.94 6.35
N ALA A 150 -7.69 23.29 7.47
CA ALA A 150 -9.06 23.11 7.94
C ALA A 150 -9.10 22.90 9.48
N ALA A 151 -8.52 23.83 10.24
CA ALA A 151 -8.37 23.74 11.70
C ALA A 151 -9.66 23.36 12.46
N ALA A 152 -10.82 23.90 12.05
CA ALA A 152 -12.10 23.57 12.68
C ALA A 152 -12.47 22.09 12.50
N LEU A 153 -12.27 21.55 11.29
CA LEU A 153 -12.52 20.12 11.02
C LEU A 153 -11.50 19.25 11.76
N TYR A 154 -10.22 19.62 11.73
CA TYR A 154 -9.18 18.90 12.48
C TYR A 154 -9.51 18.78 13.97
N ARG A 155 -9.91 19.89 14.62
CA ARG A 155 -10.31 19.88 16.03
C ARG A 155 -11.52 18.99 16.28
N HIS A 156 -12.52 19.04 15.41
CA HIS A 156 -13.71 18.17 15.50
C HIS A 156 -13.33 16.69 15.42
N LEU A 157 -12.57 16.30 14.40
CA LEU A 157 -12.12 14.92 14.22
C LEU A 157 -11.27 14.42 15.40
N GLY A 158 -10.51 15.31 16.04
CA GLY A 158 -9.80 15.01 17.29
C GLY A 158 -10.75 14.80 18.46
N ALA A 159 -11.74 15.68 18.64
CA ALA A 159 -12.70 15.62 19.73
C ALA A 159 -13.56 14.34 19.70
N VAL A 160 -13.92 13.85 18.51
CA VAL A 160 -14.68 12.60 18.34
C VAL A 160 -13.78 11.34 18.29
N GLY A 161 -12.47 11.49 18.51
CA GLY A 161 -11.50 10.39 18.57
C GLY A 161 -11.08 9.80 17.22
N PHE A 162 -11.55 10.35 16.10
CA PHE A 162 -11.31 9.80 14.76
C PHE A 162 -9.84 9.92 14.32
N LEU A 163 -9.15 10.98 14.72
CA LEU A 163 -7.73 11.17 14.38
C LEU A 163 -6.84 10.03 14.89
N ASP A 164 -7.20 9.39 16.00
CA ASP A 164 -6.41 8.32 16.60
C ASP A 164 -6.91 6.93 16.19
N ALA A 165 -8.23 6.73 16.15
CA ALA A 165 -8.82 5.42 15.89
C ALA A 165 -8.99 5.09 14.40
N GLY A 166 -9.38 6.06 13.56
CA GLY A 166 -9.78 5.79 12.17
C GLY A 166 -8.84 6.36 11.10
N PHE A 167 -8.07 7.39 11.43
CA PHE A 167 -7.33 8.17 10.41
C PHE A 167 -6.24 7.38 9.68
N MET A 168 -5.59 6.41 10.35
CA MET A 168 -4.64 5.50 9.72
C MET A 168 -5.33 4.62 8.67
N GLU A 169 -6.47 4.02 9.03
CA GLU A 169 -7.23 3.17 8.10
C GLU A 169 -7.71 3.97 6.88
N LEU A 170 -8.23 5.18 7.12
CA LEU A 170 -8.64 6.12 6.08
C LEU A 170 -7.49 6.39 5.11
N PHE A 171 -6.32 6.77 5.65
CA PHE A 171 -5.13 7.04 4.84
C PHE A 171 -4.74 5.82 4.02
N MET A 172 -4.65 4.64 4.64
CA MET A 172 -4.28 3.40 3.94
C MET A 172 -5.25 3.07 2.80
N LYS A 173 -6.55 3.15 3.06
CA LYS A 173 -7.60 2.90 2.05
C LYS A 173 -7.47 3.87 0.87
N TRP A 174 -7.23 5.15 1.14
CA TRP A 174 -7.09 6.17 0.10
C TRP A 174 -5.83 5.97 -0.72
N VAL A 175 -4.69 5.72 -0.10
CA VAL A 175 -3.43 5.62 -0.84
C VAL A 175 -3.30 4.32 -1.61
N ILE A 176 -3.67 3.17 -1.03
CA ILE A 176 -3.59 1.86 -1.69
C ILE A 176 -4.46 1.82 -2.95
N THR A 177 -5.60 2.51 -2.93
CA THR A 177 -6.54 2.57 -4.07
C THR A 177 -6.33 3.79 -4.95
N LEU A 178 -5.37 4.65 -4.60
CA LEU A 178 -5.19 6.00 -5.15
C LEU A 178 -6.54 6.73 -5.31
N PHE A 179 -7.33 6.75 -4.23
CA PHE A 179 -8.68 7.33 -4.12
C PHE A 179 -9.78 6.64 -4.95
N GLY A 180 -9.48 5.55 -5.66
CA GLY A 180 -10.45 4.86 -6.51
C GLY A 180 -11.63 4.28 -5.71
N SER A 181 -11.41 3.89 -4.46
CA SER A 181 -12.47 3.39 -3.58
C SER A 181 -13.45 4.47 -3.08
N VAL A 182 -13.15 5.75 -3.31
CA VAL A 182 -13.97 6.90 -2.87
C VAL A 182 -14.56 7.63 -4.05
N VAL A 183 -13.72 7.94 -5.05
CA VAL A 183 -14.11 8.78 -6.20
C VAL A 183 -14.83 7.97 -7.27
N GLY A 184 -14.57 6.65 -7.34
CA GLY A 184 -15.07 5.82 -8.43
C GLY A 184 -14.32 6.07 -9.75
N PRO A 185 -14.65 5.31 -10.81
CA PRO A 185 -14.01 5.46 -12.11
C PRO A 185 -14.59 6.66 -12.87
N GLY A 186 -13.71 7.46 -13.49
CA GLY A 186 -14.13 8.64 -14.25
C GLY A 186 -13.02 9.68 -14.42
N GLU A 187 -13.41 10.87 -14.87
CA GLU A 187 -12.49 12.00 -15.13
C GLU A 187 -11.76 12.45 -13.86
N THR A 188 -12.48 12.60 -12.75
CA THR A 188 -11.89 13.01 -11.47
C THR A 188 -10.80 12.05 -11.00
N TRP A 189 -11.06 10.75 -11.08
CA TRP A 189 -10.05 9.77 -10.67
C TRP A 189 -8.87 9.74 -11.63
N SER A 190 -9.11 9.87 -12.94
CA SER A 190 -8.04 9.99 -13.94
C SER A 190 -7.17 11.24 -13.68
N ALA A 191 -7.77 12.37 -13.33
CA ALA A 191 -7.04 13.59 -12.98
C ALA A 191 -6.21 13.45 -11.68
N ILE A 192 -6.68 12.67 -10.70
CA ILE A 192 -5.90 12.31 -9.50
C ILE A 192 -4.68 11.47 -9.91
N TRP A 193 -4.86 10.50 -10.81
CA TRP A 193 -3.77 9.71 -11.35
C TRP A 193 -2.75 10.57 -12.11
N ASP A 194 -3.19 11.44 -13.00
CA ASP A 194 -2.30 12.34 -13.74
C ASP A 194 -1.49 13.22 -12.80
N SER A 195 -2.17 13.81 -11.80
CA SER A 195 -1.51 14.62 -10.78
C SER A 195 -0.49 13.81 -9.97
N PHE A 196 -0.80 12.56 -9.63
CA PHE A 196 0.13 11.68 -8.94
C PHE A 196 1.33 11.29 -9.80
N LEU A 197 1.13 11.01 -11.09
CA LEU A 197 2.22 10.65 -12.00
C LEU A 197 3.15 11.84 -12.26
N ILE A 198 2.63 13.07 -12.28
CA ILE A 198 3.42 14.30 -12.49
C ILE A 198 4.09 14.79 -11.21
N TYR A 199 3.34 14.90 -10.11
CA TYR A 199 3.80 15.55 -8.87
C TYR A 199 4.18 14.56 -7.76
N GLY A 200 3.99 13.25 -7.99
CA GLY A 200 4.29 12.21 -7.02
C GLY A 200 3.42 12.28 -5.76
N GLU A 201 4.04 11.93 -4.63
CA GLU A 201 3.38 11.79 -3.33
C GLU A 201 2.67 13.07 -2.86
N ILE A 202 3.14 14.26 -3.26
CA ILE A 202 2.52 15.54 -2.90
C ILE A 202 1.06 15.61 -3.38
N ALA A 203 0.75 15.04 -4.55
CA ALA A 203 -0.61 15.02 -5.08
C ALA A 203 -1.56 14.26 -4.15
N VAL A 204 -1.10 13.17 -3.51
CA VAL A 204 -1.90 12.38 -2.57
C VAL A 204 -2.37 13.23 -1.40
N TYR A 205 -1.46 14.02 -0.79
CA TYR A 205 -1.82 14.87 0.33
C TYR A 205 -2.75 16.01 -0.07
N LYS A 206 -2.51 16.65 -1.22
CA LYS A 206 -3.39 17.70 -1.75
C LYS A 206 -4.80 17.16 -1.99
N THR A 207 -4.92 16.00 -2.62
CA THR A 207 -6.20 15.31 -2.84
C THR A 207 -6.87 14.94 -1.52
N ALA A 208 -6.13 14.37 -0.56
CA ALA A 208 -6.68 14.00 0.75
C ALA A 208 -7.27 15.20 1.50
N VAL A 209 -6.53 16.31 1.57
CA VAL A 209 -7.02 17.54 2.22
C VAL A 209 -8.23 18.12 1.47
N ALA A 210 -8.21 18.11 0.13
CA ALA A 210 -9.33 18.57 -0.68
C ALA A 210 -10.61 17.74 -0.41
N VAL A 211 -10.50 16.41 -0.42
CA VAL A 211 -11.62 15.50 -0.12
C VAL A 211 -12.17 15.75 1.29
N LEU A 212 -11.31 15.83 2.31
CA LEU A 212 -11.74 16.12 3.68
C LEU A 212 -12.44 17.48 3.81
N ARG A 213 -11.98 18.49 3.07
CA ARG A 213 -12.63 19.82 3.05
C ARG A 213 -13.99 19.77 2.37
N MET A 214 -14.13 19.02 1.28
CA MET A 214 -15.43 18.83 0.60
C MET A 214 -16.43 18.12 1.51
N LEU A 215 -15.98 17.13 2.29
CA LEU A 215 -16.79 16.40 3.26
C LEU A 215 -16.90 17.11 4.62
N SER A 216 -16.44 18.35 4.74
CA SER A 216 -16.35 19.03 6.05
C SER A 216 -17.70 19.24 6.72
N LEU A 217 -18.80 19.40 5.97
CA LEU A 217 -20.13 19.55 6.56
C LEU A 217 -20.64 18.24 7.18
N PRO A 218 -20.76 17.13 6.42
CA PRO A 218 -21.21 15.86 7.01
C PRO A 218 -20.26 15.37 8.11
N LEU A 219 -18.95 15.53 7.95
CA LEU A 219 -17.97 15.14 8.97
C LEU A 219 -18.06 15.95 10.27
N ARG A 220 -18.57 17.18 10.25
CA ARG A 220 -18.78 17.97 11.49
C ARG A 220 -20.07 17.63 12.22
N ASN A 221 -20.99 16.93 11.55
CA ASN A 221 -22.25 16.49 12.14
C ASN A 221 -22.12 15.11 12.80
N THR A 222 -20.95 14.48 12.76
CA THR A 222 -20.71 13.20 13.42
C THR A 222 -20.41 13.40 14.91
N HIS A 223 -20.74 12.39 15.71
CA HIS A 223 -20.56 12.43 17.16
C HIS A 223 -19.49 11.46 17.68
N ASP A 224 -19.03 10.54 16.85
CA ASP A 224 -18.04 9.53 17.20
C ASP A 224 -17.19 9.12 15.98
N SER A 225 -16.12 8.37 16.25
CA SER A 225 -15.21 7.85 15.23
C SER A 225 -15.87 6.90 14.23
N MET A 226 -16.91 6.15 14.62
CA MET A 226 -17.57 5.19 13.72
C MET A 226 -18.43 5.93 12.68
N GLN A 227 -19.15 6.95 13.11
CA GLN A 227 -19.90 7.83 12.22
C GLN A 227 -18.96 8.55 11.24
N CYS A 228 -17.79 8.99 11.68
CA CYS A 228 -16.78 9.57 10.79
C CYS A 228 -16.31 8.59 9.72
N GLN A 229 -16.12 7.31 10.05
CA GLN A 229 -15.70 6.29 9.10
C GLN A 229 -16.79 5.96 8.07
N ALA A 230 -18.06 6.19 8.40
CA ALA A 230 -19.21 5.93 7.54
C ALA A 230 -19.50 7.06 6.52
N VAL A 231 -18.96 8.26 6.76
CA VAL A 231 -19.03 9.42 5.83
C VAL A 231 -17.97 9.30 4.75
#